data_AF-A0A7X2BL79-F1
#
_entry.id   AF-A0A7X2BL79-F1
#
_cell.length_a   1.000
_cell.length_b   1.000
_cell.length_c   1.000
_cell.angle_alpha   90.00
_cell.angle_beta   90.00
_cell.angle_gamma   90.00
#
_symmetry.space_group_name_H-M   'P 1'
#
loop_
_entity.id
_entity.type
_entity.pdbx_description
1 polymer ?
#
loop_
_entity_poly.entity_id
_entity_poly.type
_entity_poly.pdbx_seq_one_letter_code
_entity_poly.pdbx_strand_id
1 'polypeptide(L)'
;ATGVYWIPLFEVLDARGFEVYLVNSRATRQTSGRKSDVLDCQWIWQLMTHGLLSGAFRPADEVCSMCSLVRQRANKVADQAKTINRMQKALSQMNIQLANVISD
;
A
#
# COMPACT_ATOMS: atom_id res chain seq x y z
N ALA A 1 5.71 -3.69 -9.02
CA ALA A 1 5.54 -2.94 -7.76
C ALA A 1 5.17 -3.93 -6.65
N THR A 2 6.10 -4.24 -5.76
CA THR A 2 5.97 -5.21 -4.65
C THR A 2 5.27 -4.61 -3.42
N GLY A 3 4.57 -3.49 -3.60
CA GLY A 3 4.39 -2.46 -2.57
C GLY A 3 3.59 -2.85 -1.33
N VAL A 4 2.89 -3.99 -1.35
CA VAL A 4 2.03 -4.46 -0.26
C VAL A 4 2.50 -5.78 0.35
N TYR A 5 3.36 -6.54 -0.34
CA TYR A 5 3.76 -7.88 0.12
C TYR A 5 4.61 -7.89 1.39
N TRP A 6 5.28 -6.77 1.69
CA TRP A 6 6.06 -6.63 2.92
C TRP A 6 5.18 -6.52 4.18
N ILE A 7 3.93 -6.07 4.07
CA ILE A 7 3.03 -5.83 5.21
C ILE A 7 2.79 -7.11 6.02
N PRO A 8 2.28 -8.21 5.44
CA PRO A 8 2.02 -9.42 6.22
C PRO A 8 3.30 -10.04 6.78
N LEU A 9 4.44 -9.92 6.07
CA LEU A 9 5.71 -10.42 6.57
C LEU A 9 6.21 -9.62 7.78
N PHE A 10 6.10 -8.29 7.70
CA PHE A 10 6.44 -7.41 8.82
C PHE A 10 5.60 -7.74 10.05
N GLU A 11 4.28 -7.80 9.89
CA GLU A 11 3.34 -8.06 11.00
C GLU A 11 3.57 -9.42 11.67
N VAL A 12 3.82 -10.48 10.89
CA VAL A 12 4.08 -11.81 11.44
C VAL A 12 5.41 -11.87 12.20
N LEU A 13 6.45 -11.20 11.71
CA LEU A 13 7.75 -11.18 12.37
C LEU A 13 7.72 -10.32 13.64
N ASP A 14 7.08 -9.14 13.57
CA ASP A 14 6.89 -8.24 14.71
C ASP A 14 6.08 -8.93 15.83
N ALA A 15 4.97 -9.58 15.49
CA ALA A 15 4.17 -10.37 16.44
C ALA A 15 4.91 -11.55 17.08
N ARG A 16 5.99 -12.03 16.44
CA ARG A 16 6.87 -13.09 16.99
C ARG A 16 8.03 -12.52 17.82
N GLY A 17 8.11 -11.21 18.01
CA GLY A 17 9.14 -10.54 18.80
C GLY A 17 10.46 -10.35 18.06
N PHE A 18 10.47 -10.42 16.72
CA PHE A 18 11.65 -10.02 15.94
C PHE A 18 11.75 -8.51 15.87
N GLU A 19 12.98 -7.99 15.93
CA GLU A 19 13.25 -6.61 15.58
C GLU A 19 13.25 -6.47 14.05
N VAL A 20 12.16 -5.90 13.51
CA VAL A 20 11.96 -5.80 12.06
C VAL A 20 12.32 -4.41 11.55
N TYR A 21 13.29 -4.35 10.64
CA TYR A 21 13.66 -3.11 9.95
C TYR A 21 12.92 -2.98 8.62
N LEU A 22 11.97 -2.03 8.55
CA LEU A 22 11.44 -1.57 7.26
C LEU A 22 12.43 -0.57 6.66
N VAL A 23 12.98 -0.81 5.47
CA VAL A 23 14.03 0.07 4.89
C VAL A 23 13.60 0.59 3.52
N ASN A 24 13.96 1.84 3.21
CA ASN A 24 13.73 2.41 1.89
C ASN A 24 14.58 1.70 0.83
N SER A 25 13.96 1.17 -0.22
CA SER A 25 14.63 0.41 -1.28
C SER A 25 15.71 1.19 -2.04
N ARG A 26 15.70 2.54 -1.98
CA ARG A 26 16.79 3.36 -2.53
C ARG A 26 18.10 3.17 -1.78
N ALA A 27 18.04 2.90 -0.47
CA ALA A 27 19.22 2.70 0.37
C ALA A 27 19.85 1.31 0.17
N THR A 28 19.09 0.33 -0.33
CA THR A 28 19.58 -1.04 -0.59
C THR A 28 20.02 -1.25 -2.03
N ARG A 29 20.14 -0.18 -2.84
CA ARG A 29 20.47 -0.28 -4.26
C ARG A 29 21.93 -0.72 -4.43
N GLN A 30 22.15 -1.85 -5.10
CA GLN A 30 23.48 -2.31 -5.47
C GLN A 30 24.06 -1.45 -6.61
N THR A 31 25.35 -1.14 -6.54
CA THR A 31 25.98 -0.11 -7.39
C THR A 31 26.30 -0.57 -8.83
N SER A 32 26.48 -1.87 -9.09
CA SER A 32 26.55 -2.47 -10.44
C SER A 32 26.86 -3.96 -10.31
N GLY A 33 26.41 -4.80 -11.26
CA GLY A 33 26.73 -6.23 -11.30
C GLY A 33 25.56 -7.12 -11.73
N ARG A 34 25.80 -8.44 -11.77
CA ARG A 34 24.74 -9.45 -11.95
C ARG A 34 23.92 -9.55 -10.67
N LYS A 35 22.62 -9.29 -10.78
CA LYS A 35 21.65 -9.37 -9.69
C LYS A 35 21.16 -10.82 -9.50
N SER A 36 21.10 -11.29 -8.27
CA SER A 36 20.36 -12.50 -7.87
C SER A 36 19.79 -12.30 -6.47
N ASP A 37 18.69 -12.98 -6.14
CA ASP A 37 18.06 -12.85 -4.82
C ASP A 37 19.04 -13.23 -3.69
N VAL A 38 19.93 -14.19 -3.93
CA VAL A 38 20.97 -14.60 -2.97
C VAL A 38 21.99 -13.47 -2.74
N LEU A 39 22.48 -12.84 -3.81
CA LEU A 39 23.44 -11.73 -3.71
C LEU A 39 22.79 -10.48 -3.10
N ASP A 40 21.52 -10.21 -3.42
CA ASP A 40 20.75 -9.11 -2.84
C ASP A 40 20.60 -9.28 -1.32
N CYS A 41 20.25 -10.47 -0.84
CA CYS A 41 20.15 -10.76 0.60
C CYS A 41 21.49 -10.58 1.32
N GLN A 42 22.58 -11.06 0.73
CA GLN A 42 23.94 -10.88 1.29
C GLN A 42 24.33 -9.40 1.35
N TRP A 43 24.02 -8.64 0.31
CA TRP A 43 24.27 -7.21 0.26
C TRP A 43 23.49 -6.44 1.33
N ILE A 44 22.19 -6.70 1.46
CA ILE A 44 21.35 -6.09 2.49
C ILE A 44 21.88 -6.42 3.90
N TRP A 45 22.29 -7.67 4.13
CA TRP A 45 22.87 -8.09 5.40
C TRP A 45 24.17 -7.34 5.73
N GLN A 46 25.05 -7.14 4.74
CA GLN A 46 26.27 -6.35 4.92
C GLN A 46 25.95 -4.89 5.29
N LEU A 47 25.03 -4.26 4.56
CA LEU A 47 24.61 -2.89 4.86
C LEU A 47 24.03 -2.75 6.27
N MET A 48 23.22 -3.71 6.70
CA MET A 48 22.64 -3.73 8.05
C MET A 48 23.72 -3.91 9.13
N THR A 49 24.67 -4.84 8.92
CA THR A 49 25.77 -5.12 9.85
C THR A 49 26.68 -3.89 10.06
N HIS A 50 26.87 -3.10 9.01
CA HIS A 50 27.64 -1.85 9.08
C HIS A 50 26.81 -0.64 9.55
N GLY A 51 25.53 -0.80 9.90
CA GLY A 51 24.67 0.29 10.35
C GLY A 51 24.34 1.31 9.26
N LEU A 52 24.45 0.92 7.99
CA LEU A 52 24.21 1.81 6.83
C LEU A 52 22.73 1.91 6.44
N LEU A 53 21.86 1.13 7.09
CA LEU A 53 20.42 1.14 6.86
C LEU A 53 19.70 1.80 8.04
N SER A 54 18.87 2.80 7.74
CA SER A 54 17.94 3.38 8.71
C SER A 54 16.56 2.76 8.53
N GLY A 55 15.95 2.37 9.65
CA GLY A 55 14.54 2.02 9.70
C GLY A 55 13.67 3.20 9.23
N ALA A 56 12.70 2.89 8.39
CA ALA A 56 11.62 3.79 8.02
C ALA A 56 10.60 3.82 9.15
N PHE A 57 10.04 5.00 9.39
CA PHE A 57 8.98 5.14 10.39
C PHE A 57 7.72 4.39 9.95
N ARG A 58 7.25 3.50 10.82
CA ARG A 58 5.93 2.87 10.75
C ARG A 58 5.16 3.26 12.02
N PRO A 59 3.95 3.82 11.90
CA PRO A 59 3.08 4.03 13.05
C PRO A 59 2.71 2.71 13.75
N ALA A 60 2.20 2.80 14.98
CA ALA A 60 1.61 1.66 15.67
C ALA A 60 0.46 1.03 14.85
N ASP A 61 0.21 -0.27 15.05
CA ASP A 61 -0.79 -1.05 14.29
C ASP A 61 -2.18 -0.43 14.30
N GLU A 62 -2.60 0.12 15.44
CA GLU A 62 -3.88 0.81 15.59
C GLU A 62 -3.97 2.03 14.66
N VAL A 63 -2.89 2.81 14.56
CA VAL A 63 -2.82 3.99 13.70
C VAL A 63 -2.78 3.58 12.23
N CYS A 64 -2.06 2.50 11.89
CA CYS A 64 -2.05 1.93 10.54
C CYS A 64 -3.46 1.52 10.09
N SER A 65 -4.19 0.83 10.97
CA SER A 65 -5.58 0.38 10.74
C SER A 65 -6.52 1.57 10.54
N MET A 66 -6.45 2.58 11.42
CA MET A 66 -7.22 3.82 11.30
C MET A 66 -6.92 4.54 9.98
N CYS A 67 -5.64 4.68 9.62
CA CYS A 67 -5.23 5.30 8.35
C CYS A 67 -5.81 4.56 7.14
N SER A 68 -5.89 3.23 7.19
CA SER A 68 -6.52 2.42 6.14
C SER A 68 -8.00 2.79 5.95
N LEU A 69 -8.75 2.87 7.05
CA LEU A 69 -10.17 3.26 7.04
C LEU A 69 -10.38 4.68 6.51
N VAL A 70 -9.55 5.64 6.95
CA VAL A 70 -9.62 7.03 6.48
C VAL A 70 -9.37 7.12 4.97
N ARG A 71 -8.35 6.42 4.46
CA ARG A 71 -8.07 6.36 3.01
C ARG A 71 -9.21 5.70 2.24
N GLN A 72 -9.78 4.62 2.77
CA GLN A 72 -10.93 3.96 2.16
C GLN A 72 -12.13 4.91 2.07
N ARG A 73 -12.44 5.65 3.13
CA ARG A 73 -13.50 6.66 3.13
C ARG A 73 -13.23 7.74 2.09
N ALA A 74 -12.01 8.29 2.04
CA ALA A 74 -11.64 9.31 1.06
C ALA A 74 -11.85 8.81 -0.38
N ASN A 75 -11.44 7.58 -0.67
CA ASN A 75 -11.67 6.96 -1.98
C ASN A 75 -13.17 6.83 -2.29
N LYS A 76 -13.99 6.40 -1.32
CA LYS A 76 -15.45 6.28 -1.51
C LYS A 76 -16.12 7.63 -1.77
N VAL A 77 -15.69 8.68 -1.09
CA VAL A 77 -16.19 10.05 -1.33
C VAL A 77 -15.81 10.51 -2.73
N ALA A 78 -14.55 10.31 -3.15
CA ALA A 78 -14.09 10.67 -4.49
C ALA A 78 -14.82 9.87 -5.60
N ASP A 79 -15.10 8.59 -5.34
CA ASP A 79 -15.77 7.69 -6.30
C ASP A 79 -17.30 7.81 -6.29
N GLN A 80 -17.90 8.60 -5.39
CA GLN A 80 -19.35 8.67 -5.21
C GLN A 80 -20.05 9.11 -6.50
N ALA A 81 -19.67 10.27 -7.05
CA ALA A 81 -20.26 10.80 -8.28
C ALA A 81 -20.10 9.83 -9.46
N LYS A 82 -18.93 9.21 -9.59
CA LYS A 82 -18.67 8.20 -10.62
C LYS A 82 -19.57 6.98 -10.47
N THR A 83 -19.84 6.56 -9.24
CA THR A 83 -20.73 5.44 -8.94
C THR A 83 -22.18 5.80 -9.26
N ILE A 84 -22.63 7.02 -8.93
CA ILE A 84 -23.95 7.56 -9.30
C ILE A 84 -24.11 7.57 -10.83
N ASN A 85 -23.16 8.14 -11.56
CA ASN A 85 -23.19 8.21 -13.02
C ASN A 85 -23.23 6.81 -13.68
N ARG A 86 -22.54 5.82 -13.09
CA ARG A 86 -22.61 4.43 -13.55
C ARG A 86 -24.01 3.83 -13.37
N MET A 87 -24.66 4.09 -12.24
CA MET A 87 -26.03 3.65 -11.98
C MET A 87 -27.02 4.33 -12.93
N GLN A 88 -26.91 5.65 -13.12
CA GLN A 88 -27.73 6.40 -14.08
C GLN A 88 -27.59 5.83 -15.50
N LYS A 89 -26.35 5.58 -15.94
CA LYS A 89 -26.10 4.98 -17.26
C LYS A 89 -26.77 3.61 -17.42
N ALA A 90 -26.73 2.76 -16.39
CA ALA A 90 -27.40 1.45 -16.42
C ALA A 90 -28.92 1.58 -16.52
N LEU A 91 -29.53 2.52 -15.77
CA LEU A 91 -30.97 2.78 -15.82
C LEU A 91 -31.41 3.28 -17.21
N SER A 92 -30.65 4.20 -17.81
CA SER A 92 -30.94 4.68 -19.17
C SER A 92 -30.88 3.54 -20.21
N GLN A 93 -29.97 2.58 -20.05
CA GLN A 93 -29.92 1.38 -20.92
C GLN A 93 -31.15 0.48 -20.76
N MET A 94 -31.80 0.51 -19.60
CA MET A 94 -33.06 -0.20 -19.31
C MET A 94 -34.30 0.64 -19.65
N ASN A 95 -34.12 1.78 -20.32
CA ASN A 95 -35.17 2.73 -20.66
C ASN A 95 -35.86 3.40 -19.43
N ILE A 96 -35.15 3.50 -18.31
CA ILE A 96 -35.59 4.18 -17.10
C ILE A 96 -34.87 5.53 -17.00
N GLN A 97 -35.58 6.62 -17.25
CA GLN A 97 -35.01 7.99 -17.32
C GLN A 97 -35.15 8.76 -16.00
N LEU A 98 -34.72 8.15 -14.88
CA LEU A 98 -34.86 8.72 -13.53
C LEU A 98 -34.14 10.07 -13.37
N ALA A 99 -32.99 10.23 -14.04
CA ALA A 99 -32.19 11.45 -14.01
C ALA A 99 -32.90 12.68 -14.62
N ASN A 100 -33.96 12.49 -15.39
CA ASN A 100 -34.73 13.60 -15.98
C ASN A 100 -35.77 14.18 -15.02
N VAL A 101 -36.11 13.45 -13.95
CA VAL A 101 -37.21 13.78 -13.03
C VAL A 101 -36.68 14.19 -11.65
N ILE A 102 -35.48 13.75 -11.28
CA ILE A 102 -34.86 14.00 -9.98
C ILE A 102 -33.53 14.73 -10.19
N SER A 103 -33.38 15.89 -9.56
CA SER A 103 -32.09 16.58 -9.44
C SER A 103 -31.30 16.07 -8.24
N ASP A 104 -29.96 16.01 -8.36
CA ASP A 104 -29.03 15.72 -7.26
C ASP A 104 -29.08 16.79 -6.15
#